data_AF-A0A554KYI5-F1
#
_entry.id   AF-A0A554KYI5-F1
#
_cell.length_a   1.000
_cell.length_b   1.000
_cell.length_c   1.000
_cell.angle_alpha   90.00
_cell.angle_beta   90.00
_cell.angle_gamma   90.00
#
_symmetry.space_group_name_H-M   'P 1'
#
loop_
_entity.id
_entity.type
_entity.pdbx_description
1 polymer ?
#
loop_
_entity_poly.entity_id
_entity_poly.type
_entity_poly.pdbx_seq_one_letter_code
_entity_poly.pdbx_strand_id
1 'polypeptide(L)'
;MDPQQLMAQGREMLVKELNLAHLTEEEQDQILDGLGEVLLRRVLLKMLELMPESERENFGKLFAAQDAEGMQAVVVKYIPNANDVIKAELRAGIDEHKRLVGEAVARDAASAPTP
;
A
#
# COMPACT_ATOMS: atom_id res chain seq x y z
N MET A 1 -7.24 10.28 -21.41
CA MET A 1 -6.52 10.83 -20.25
C MET A 1 -5.10 10.31 -20.34
N ASP A 2 -4.10 11.18 -20.22
CA ASP A 2 -2.69 10.79 -20.34
C ASP A 2 -2.27 9.98 -19.10
N PRO A 3 -1.63 8.80 -19.23
CA PRO A 3 -1.12 8.02 -18.09
C PRO A 3 -0.23 8.83 -17.15
N GLN A 4 0.56 9.79 -17.67
CA GLN A 4 1.40 10.66 -16.84
C GLN A 4 0.54 11.61 -15.99
N GLN A 5 -0.57 12.12 -16.54
CA GLN A 5 -1.51 12.97 -15.79
C GLN A 5 -2.24 12.20 -14.69
N LEU A 6 -2.58 10.92 -14.93
CA LEU A 6 -3.21 10.08 -13.92
C LEU A 6 -2.27 9.80 -12.74
N MET A 7 -1.00 9.52 -13.03
CA MET A 7 0.03 9.30 -12.00
C MET A 7 0.28 10.56 -11.16
N ALA A 8 0.36 11.73 -11.81
CA ALA A 8 0.52 13.02 -11.13
C ALA A 8 -0.64 13.32 -10.17
N GLN A 9 -1.89 13.10 -10.61
CA GLN A 9 -3.08 13.29 -9.77
C GLN A 9 -3.10 12.33 -8.58
N GLY A 10 -2.68 11.07 -8.78
CA GLY A 10 -2.54 10.10 -7.69
C GLY A 10 -1.54 10.54 -6.63
N ARG A 11 -0.39 11.09 -7.05
CA ARG A 11 0.63 11.62 -6.13
C ARG A 11 0.09 12.78 -5.30
N GLU A 12 -0.53 13.77 -5.93
CA GLU A 12 -1.09 14.94 -5.23
C GLU A 12 -2.13 14.54 -4.17
N MET A 13 -2.98 13.56 -4.49
CA MET A 13 -3.95 13.02 -3.54
C MET A 13 -3.28 12.38 -2.31
N LEU A 14 -2.21 11.60 -2.51
CA LEU A 14 -1.49 10.96 -1.42
C LEU A 14 -0.75 11.98 -0.55
N VAL A 15 -0.08 12.97 -1.15
CA VAL A 15 0.58 14.07 -0.43
C VAL A 15 -0.43 14.79 0.47
N LYS A 16 -1.64 15.04 -0.03
CA LYS A 16 -2.70 15.66 0.76
C LYS A 16 -3.23 14.74 1.86
N GLU A 17 -3.55 13.49 1.54
CA GLU A 17 -4.15 12.52 2.48
C GLU A 17 -3.21 12.21 3.67
N LEU A 18 -1.91 12.20 3.40
CA LEU A 18 -0.85 11.94 4.38
C LEU A 18 -0.30 13.23 5.03
N ASN A 19 -0.85 14.39 4.68
CA ASN A 19 -0.43 15.70 5.17
C ASN A 19 1.07 16.01 4.94
N LEU A 20 1.62 15.62 3.79
CA LEU A 20 3.05 15.76 3.47
C LEU A 20 3.39 17.06 2.73
N ALA A 21 2.40 17.92 2.46
CA ALA A 21 2.59 19.13 1.64
C ALA A 21 3.58 20.15 2.22
N HIS A 22 3.95 20.01 3.50
CA HIS A 22 4.93 20.86 4.18
C HIS A 22 6.37 20.37 4.02
N LEU A 23 6.57 19.17 3.47
CA LEU A 23 7.87 18.56 3.22
C LEU A 23 8.37 18.90 1.81
N THR A 24 9.67 18.77 1.60
CA THR A 24 10.27 18.84 0.27
C THR A 24 9.81 17.69 -0.62
N GLU A 25 9.93 17.83 -1.95
CA GLU A 25 9.56 16.75 -2.87
C GLU A 25 10.37 15.47 -2.62
N GLU A 26 11.65 15.59 -2.30
CA GLU A 26 12.51 14.45 -1.97
C GLU A 26 12.03 13.70 -0.72
N GLU A 27 11.68 14.42 0.35
CA GLU A 27 11.14 13.82 1.57
C GLU A 27 9.76 13.20 1.33
N GLN A 28 8.90 13.85 0.52
CA GLN A 28 7.63 13.28 0.10
C GLN A 28 7.84 11.95 -0.63
N ASP A 29 8.76 11.92 -1.60
CA ASP A 29 9.03 10.73 -2.41
C ASP A 29 9.57 9.58 -1.56
N GLN A 30 10.51 9.85 -0.63
CA GLN A 30 11.01 8.84 0.30
C GLN A 30 9.90 8.21 1.16
N ILE A 31 8.98 9.03 1.66
CA ILE A 31 7.84 8.55 2.47
C ILE A 31 6.86 7.76 1.59
N LEU A 32 6.54 8.26 0.40
CA LEU A 32 5.61 7.62 -0.53
C LEU A 32 6.15 6.28 -1.03
N ASP A 33 7.44 6.18 -1.33
CA ASP A 33 8.10 4.94 -1.74
C ASP A 33 8.08 3.91 -0.61
N GLY A 34 8.48 4.31 0.60
CA GLY A 34 8.48 3.43 1.76
C GLY A 34 7.08 2.93 2.12
N LEU A 35 6.09 3.83 2.12
CA LEU A 35 4.69 3.45 2.35
C LEU A 35 4.16 2.56 1.21
N GLY A 36 4.49 2.89 -0.04
CA GLY A 36 4.08 2.14 -1.22
C GLY A 36 4.54 0.68 -1.17
N GLU A 37 5.79 0.44 -0.78
CA GLU A 37 6.32 -0.92 -0.61
C GLU A 37 5.57 -1.70 0.47
N VAL A 38 5.32 -1.07 1.62
CA VAL A 38 4.56 -1.68 2.73
C VAL A 38 3.13 -2.01 2.31
N LEU A 39 2.46 -1.09 1.60
CA LEU A 39 1.11 -1.28 1.09
C LEU A 39 1.04 -2.42 0.07
N LEU A 40 2.01 -2.50 -0.84
CA LEU A 40 2.10 -3.59 -1.82
C LEU A 40 2.27 -4.95 -1.12
N ARG A 41 3.19 -5.05 -0.16
CA ARG A 41 3.41 -6.27 0.62
C ARG A 41 2.15 -6.69 1.36
N ARG A 42 1.43 -5.73 1.95
CA ARG A 42 0.18 -5.97 2.66
C ARG A 42 -0.90 -6.55 1.74
N VAL A 43 -1.11 -5.95 0.56
CA VAL A 43 -2.04 -6.47 -0.45
C VAL A 43 -1.66 -7.88 -0.88
N LEU A 44 -0.38 -8.12 -1.18
CA LEU A 44 0.10 -9.44 -1.58
C LEU A 44 -0.18 -10.50 -0.51
N LEU A 45 0.15 -10.22 0.75
CA LEU A 45 -0.14 -11.12 1.88
C LEU A 45 -1.63 -11.40 1.98
N LYS A 46 -2.47 -10.37 1.85
CA LYS A 46 -3.92 -10.56 1.91
C LYS A 46 -4.45 -11.45 0.79
N MET A 47 -3.93 -11.27 -0.42
CA MET A 47 -4.30 -12.10 -1.55
C MET A 47 -3.89 -13.56 -1.32
N LEU A 48 -2.68 -13.80 -0.80
CA LEU A 48 -2.25 -15.15 -0.45
C LEU A 48 -3.13 -15.79 0.63
N GLU A 49 -3.56 -15.04 1.65
CA GLU A 49 -4.49 -15.54 2.69
C GLU A 49 -5.81 -16.04 2.11
N LEU A 50 -6.35 -15.33 1.12
CA LEU A 50 -7.63 -15.66 0.48
C LEU A 50 -7.52 -16.84 -0.50
N MET A 51 -6.31 -17.19 -0.93
CA MET A 51 -6.07 -18.36 -1.76
C MET A 51 -5.97 -19.64 -0.92
N PRO A 52 -6.44 -20.80 -1.45
CA PRO A 52 -6.13 -22.10 -0.86
C PRO A 52 -4.62 -22.30 -0.73
N GLU A 53 -4.19 -22.95 0.35
CA GLU A 53 -2.76 -23.16 0.62
C GLU A 53 -2.04 -23.88 -0.53
N SER A 54 -2.70 -24.87 -1.15
CA SER A 54 -2.19 -25.60 -2.33
C SER A 54 -1.94 -24.71 -3.54
N GLU A 55 -2.60 -23.56 -3.63
CA GLU A 55 -2.49 -22.61 -4.74
C GLU A 55 -1.49 -21.50 -4.47
N ARG A 56 -1.10 -21.27 -3.20
CA ARG A 56 -0.07 -20.29 -2.85
C ARG A 56 1.28 -20.66 -3.44
N GLU A 57 1.64 -21.94 -3.42
CA GLU A 57 2.89 -22.42 -4.03
C GLU A 57 2.88 -22.25 -5.56
N ASN A 58 1.75 -22.55 -6.20
CA ASN A 58 1.55 -22.34 -7.62
C ASN A 58 1.65 -20.85 -7.99
N PHE A 59 0.99 -19.98 -7.22
CA PHE A 59 1.09 -18.53 -7.38
C PHE A 59 2.54 -18.02 -7.23
N GLY A 60 3.31 -18.56 -6.28
CA GLY A 60 4.73 -18.26 -6.12
C GLY A 60 5.58 -18.65 -7.34
N LYS A 61 5.28 -19.80 -7.98
CA LYS A 61 5.95 -20.22 -9.22
C LYS A 61 5.63 -19.29 -10.39
N LEU A 62 4.36 -18.91 -10.53
CA LEU A 62 3.93 -17.95 -11.55
C LEU A 62 4.58 -16.58 -11.35
N PHE A 63 4.69 -16.12 -10.10
CA PHE A 63 5.40 -14.90 -9.75
C PHE A 63 6.89 -14.96 -10.12
N ALA A 64 7.58 -16.05 -9.77
CA ALA A 64 8.99 -16.23 -10.12
C ALA A 64 9.22 -16.31 -11.64
N ALA A 65 8.26 -16.84 -12.39
CA ALA A 65 8.27 -16.91 -13.85
C ALA A 65 7.86 -15.59 -14.53
N GLN A 66 7.45 -14.57 -13.77
CA GLN A 66 6.86 -13.34 -14.29
C GLN A 66 5.64 -13.57 -15.19
N ASP A 67 4.90 -14.65 -14.95
CA ASP A 67 3.70 -15.02 -15.72
C ASP A 67 2.48 -14.23 -15.24
N ALA A 68 2.34 -13.01 -15.79
CA ALA A 68 1.26 -12.10 -15.44
C ALA A 68 -0.14 -12.66 -15.74
N GLU A 69 -0.31 -13.34 -16.87
CA GLU A 69 -1.59 -13.93 -17.26
C GLU A 69 -1.97 -15.08 -16.32
N GLY A 70 -1.01 -15.95 -16.02
CA GLY A 70 -1.20 -17.04 -15.06
C GLY A 70 -1.55 -16.52 -13.66
N MET A 71 -0.81 -15.53 -13.15
CA MET A 71 -1.14 -14.89 -11.88
C MET A 71 -2.55 -14.31 -11.88
N GLN A 72 -2.93 -13.60 -12.94
CA GLN A 72 -4.26 -13.01 -13.06
C GLN A 72 -5.36 -14.09 -13.05
N ALA A 73 -5.14 -15.22 -13.75
CA ALA A 73 -6.09 -16.33 -13.75
C ALA A 73 -6.32 -16.93 -12.36
N VAL A 74 -5.25 -17.12 -11.57
CA VAL A 74 -5.36 -17.60 -10.19
C VAL A 74 -6.12 -16.61 -9.31
N VAL A 75 -5.80 -15.31 -9.43
CA VAL A 75 -6.47 -14.25 -8.67
C VAL A 75 -7.96 -14.19 -8.99
N VAL A 76 -8.34 -14.20 -10.27
CA VAL A 76 -9.77 -14.15 -10.66
C VAL A 76 -10.53 -15.39 -10.18
N LYS A 77 -9.88 -16.56 -10.19
CA LYS A 77 -10.50 -17.83 -9.76
C LYS A 77 -10.79 -17.84 -8.25
N TYR A 78 -9.87 -17.37 -7.42
CA TYR A 78 -9.98 -17.50 -5.95
C TYR A 78 -10.37 -16.21 -5.24
N ILE A 79 -10.20 -15.06 -5.89
CA ILE A 79 -10.46 -13.73 -5.36
C ILE A 79 -11.29 -12.93 -6.38
N PRO A 80 -12.57 -13.31 -6.61
CA PRO A 80 -13.41 -12.70 -7.65
C PRO A 80 -13.65 -11.19 -7.46
N ASN A 81 -13.46 -10.68 -6.23
CA ASN A 81 -13.54 -9.27 -5.87
C ASN A 81 -12.15 -8.66 -5.57
N ALA A 82 -11.09 -9.12 -6.24
CA ALA A 82 -9.71 -8.68 -5.98
C ALA A 82 -9.52 -7.17 -5.91
N ASN A 83 -10.18 -6.40 -6.78
CA ASN A 83 -10.11 -4.94 -6.77
C ASN A 83 -10.62 -4.32 -5.46
N ASP A 84 -11.67 -4.88 -4.88
CA ASP A 84 -12.23 -4.38 -3.61
C ASP A 84 -11.32 -4.76 -2.44
N VAL A 85 -10.75 -5.97 -2.47
CA VAL A 85 -9.74 -6.41 -1.50
C VAL A 85 -8.51 -5.49 -1.53
N ILE A 86 -7.98 -5.20 -2.72
CA ILE A 86 -6.85 -4.28 -2.89
C ILE A 86 -7.19 -2.91 -2.31
N LYS A 87 -8.33 -2.31 -2.69
CA LYS A 87 -8.74 -0.99 -2.17
C LYS A 87 -8.89 -0.99 -0.65
N ALA A 88 -9.49 -2.04 -0.08
CA ALA A 88 -9.68 -2.16 1.35
C ALA A 88 -8.34 -2.24 2.10
N GLU A 89 -7.40 -3.05 1.63
CA GLU A 89 -6.08 -3.18 2.26
C GLU A 89 -5.22 -1.92 2.09
N LEU A 90 -5.28 -1.27 0.94
CA LEU A 90 -4.61 0.03 0.74
C LEU A 90 -5.15 1.07 1.73
N ARG A 91 -6.49 1.16 1.87
CA ARG A 91 -7.11 2.10 2.81
C ARG A 91 -6.73 1.79 4.25
N ALA A 92 -6.82 0.52 4.65
CA ALA A 92 -6.45 0.09 6.00
C ALA A 92 -4.98 0.36 6.31
N GLY A 93 -4.08 0.16 5.34
CA GLY A 93 -2.66 0.48 5.52
C GLY A 93 -2.38 1.98 5.64
N ILE A 94 -3.08 2.82 4.87
CA ILE A 94 -2.98 4.28 4.99
C ILE A 94 -3.52 4.77 6.34
N ASP A 95 -4.69 4.29 6.75
CA ASP A 95 -5.29 4.66 8.04
C ASP A 95 -4.40 4.23 9.22
N GLU A 96 -3.80 3.05 9.14
CA GLU A 96 -2.85 2.56 10.14
C GLU A 96 -1.57 3.42 10.19
N HIS A 97 -1.00 3.78 9.03
CA HIS A 97 0.15 4.67 8.99
C HIS A 97 -0.16 6.02 9.66
N LYS A 98 -1.30 6.64 9.34
CA LYS A 98 -1.73 7.91 9.94
C LYS A 98 -1.90 7.79 11.47
N ARG A 99 -2.47 6.68 11.94
CA ARG A 99 -2.59 6.39 13.38
C ARG A 99 -1.22 6.32 14.05
N LEU A 100 -0.29 5.54 13.49
CA LEU A 100 1.06 5.38 14.03
C LEU A 100 1.85 6.69 14.08
N VAL A 101 1.77 7.50 13.02
CA VAL A 101 2.40 8.84 13.01
C VAL A 101 1.77 9.74 14.06
N GLY A 102 0.44 9.76 14.18
CA GLY A 102 -0.25 10.54 15.21
C GLY A 102 0.16 10.13 16.63
N GLU A 103 0.30 8.84 16.89
CA GLU A 103 0.76 8.30 18.18
C GLU A 103 2.23 8.66 18.48
N ALA A 104 3.09 8.62 17.46
CA ALA A 104 4.49 9.04 17.60
C ALA A 104 4.59 10.52 17.97
N VAL A 105 3.88 11.39 17.24
CA VAL A 105 3.85 12.83 17.52
C VAL A 105 3.31 13.13 18.93
N ALA A 106 2.24 12.45 19.34
CA ALA A 106 1.68 12.62 20.68
C ALA A 106 2.65 12.18 21.79
N ARG A 107 3.40 11.10 21.57
CA ARG A 107 4.42 10.63 22.50
C ARG A 107 5.57 11.63 22.64
N ASP A 108 6.05 12.16 21.52
CA ASP A 108 7.14 13.13 21.52
C ASP A 108 6.74 14.41 22.25
N ALA A 109 5.52 14.91 22.01
CA ALA A 109 4.98 16.07 22.73
C ALA A 109 4.84 15.85 24.25
N ALA A 110 4.47 14.64 24.68
CA ALA A 110 4.36 14.29 26.10
C ALA A 110 5.72 14.11 26.79
N SER A 111 6.81 13.98 26.03
CA SER A 111 8.17 13.79 26.54
C SER A 111 8.99 15.09 26.61
N ALA A 112 8.46 16.21 26.12
CA ALA A 112 9.11 17.52 26.19
C ALA A 112 8.99 18.12 27.61
N PRO A 113 10.08 18.58 28.25
CA PRO A 113 10.01 19.22 29.57
C PRO A 113 9.20 20.52 29.48
N THR A 114 8.26 20.69 30.41
CA THR A 114 7.48 21.94 30.56
C THR A 114 8.44 23.09 30.92
N PRO A 115 8.34 24.27 30.28
CA PRO A 115 9.23 25.41 30.54
C PRO A 115 9.12 25.94 31.97
#